data_AF-A0AAW0LF85-F1
#
_entry.id   AF-A0AAW0LF85-F1
#
_cell.length_a   1.000
_cell.length_b   1.000
_cell.length_c   1.000
_cell.angle_alpha   90.00
_cell.angle_beta   90.00
_cell.angle_gamma   90.00
#
_symmetry.space_group_name_H-M   'P 1'
#
loop_
_entity.id
_entity.type
_entity.pdbx_description
1 polymer ?
#
loop_
_entity_poly.entity_id
_entity_poly.type
_entity_poly.pdbx_seq_one_letter_code
_entity_poly.pdbx_strand_id
1 'polypeptide(L)' 'MVMDDLVVKPMSSISCVTLLNRFNVKDVGVLEEKVVDLGIDDGVKLLKASLQSKTVLTDVLLPLLKPEGKLEVETSYF' A
#
# COMPACT_ATOMS: atom_id res chain seq x y z
N MET A 1 -10.86 7.97 0.36
CA MET A 1 -9.39 7.84 0.52
C MET A 1 -9.09 7.45 1.95
N VAL A 2 -8.12 6.57 2.13
CA VAL A 2 -7.59 6.15 3.43
C VAL A 2 -6.09 6.42 3.39
N MET A 3 -5.52 6.94 4.47
CA MET A 3 -4.08 7.20 4.60
C MET A 3 -3.53 6.43 5.81
N ASP A 4 -2.23 6.58 6.08
CA ASP A 4 -1.56 5.88 7.20
C ASP A 4 -2.12 6.25 8.58
N ASP A 5 -2.87 7.35 8.70
CA ASP A 5 -3.64 7.68 9.91
C ASP A 5 -4.91 6.83 10.09
N LEU A 6 -5.16 5.90 9.16
CA LEU A 6 -6.33 5.01 9.07
C LEU A 6 -7.68 5.75 9.04
N VAL A 7 -7.66 7.06 8.80
CA VAL A 7 -8.89 7.85 8.70
C VAL A 7 -9.49 7.68 7.33
N VAL A 8 -10.75 7.23 7.30
CA VAL A 8 -11.52 7.15 6.06
C VAL A 8 -12.13 8.51 5.76
N LYS A 9 -11.71 9.12 4.64
CA LYS A 9 -12.27 10.38 4.13
C LYS A 9 -13.01 10.12 2.81
N PRO A 10 -14.34 10.32 2.75
CA PRO A 10 -15.05 10.28 1.48
C PRO A 10 -14.46 11.29 0.51
N MET A 11 -14.25 10.91 -0.75
CA MET A 11 -13.79 11.81 -1.80
C MET A 11 -14.54 11.54 -3.10
N SER A 12 -14.89 12.61 -3.81
CA SER A 12 -15.32 12.53 -5.20
C SER A 12 -14.11 12.33 -6.12
N SER A 13 -14.36 11.90 -7.36
CA SER A 13 -13.32 11.71 -8.38
C SER A 13 -12.53 13.02 -8.63
N ILE A 14 -13.22 14.17 -8.67
CA ILE A 14 -12.60 15.48 -8.90
C ILE A 14 -11.68 15.87 -7.73
N SER A 15 -12.11 15.60 -6.49
CA SER A 15 -11.28 15.85 -5.30
C SER A 15 -10.03 14.97 -5.28
N CYS A 16 -10.15 13.71 -5.72
CA CYS A 16 -9.02 12.79 -5.85
C CYS A 16 -7.97 13.32 -6.84
N VAL A 17 -8.38 13.72 -8.05
CA VAL A 17 -7.48 14.29 -9.06
C VAL A 17 -6.81 15.57 -8.58
N THR A 18 -7.56 16.45 -7.92
CA THR A 18 -7.02 17.70 -7.35
C THR A 18 -5.95 17.42 -6.29
N LEU A 19 -6.16 16.38 -5.48
CA LEU A 19 -5.20 15.96 -4.47
C LEU A 19 -3.92 15.37 -5.08
N LEU A 20 -4.03 14.55 -6.12
CA LEU A 20 -2.87 14.05 -6.87
C LEU A 20 -2.01 15.21 -7.42
N ASN A 21 -2.65 16.23 -8.00
CA ASN A 21 -1.96 17.44 -8.44
C ASN A 21 -1.27 18.18 -7.29
N ARG A 22 -1.88 18.23 -6.09
CA ARG A 22 -1.26 18.79 -4.87
C ARG A 22 -0.02 18.02 -4.43
N PHE A 23 0.01 16.70 -4.65
CA PHE A 23 1.20 15.86 -4.46
C PHE A 23 2.18 15.90 -5.64
N ASN A 24 2.03 16.88 -6.53
CA ASN A 24 2.90 17.10 -7.69
C ASN A 24 2.84 15.96 -8.73
N VAL A 25 1.77 15.16 -8.71
CA VAL A 25 1.43 14.23 -9.79
C VAL A 25 0.60 14.98 -10.82
N LYS A 26 1.26 15.46 -11.89
CA LYS A 26 0.65 16.28 -12.95
C LYS A 26 0.01 15.45 -14.06
N ASP A 27 0.56 14.27 -14.29
CA ASP A 27 0.05 13.31 -15.26
C ASP A 27 -0.42 12.07 -14.48
N VAL A 28 -1.70 11.76 -14.57
CA VAL A 28 -2.29 10.59 -13.92
C VAL A 28 -1.98 9.31 -14.72
N GLY A 29 -1.61 9.44 -16.00
CA GLY A 29 -1.25 8.31 -16.86
C GLY A 29 0.04 7.60 -16.46
N VAL A 30 0.87 8.22 -15.61
CA VAL A 30 2.08 7.59 -15.06
C VAL A 30 1.80 6.79 -13.78
N LEU A 31 0.59 6.86 -13.23
CA LEU A 31 0.21 6.08 -12.06
C LEU A 31 -0.18 4.66 -12.47
N GLU A 32 0.29 3.69 -11.69
CA GLU A 32 -0.06 2.29 -11.86
C GLU A 32 -1.18 1.89 -10.90
N GLU A 33 -2.25 1.31 -11.41
CA GLU A 33 -3.28 0.69 -10.59
C GLU A 33 -2.79 -0.68 -10.11
N LYS A 34 -2.88 -0.92 -8.80
CA LYS A 34 -2.57 -2.20 -8.18
C LYS A 34 -3.74 -2.64 -7.31
N VAL A 35 -4.08 -3.91 -7.43
CA VAL A 35 -5.07 -4.57 -6.57
C VAL A 35 -4.31 -5.43 -5.56
N VAL A 36 -4.69 -5.31 -4.29
CA VAL A 36 -4.13 -6.12 -3.19
C VAL A 36 -5.28 -6.84 -2.52
N ASP A 37 -5.19 -8.17 -2.47
CA ASP A 37 -6.11 -8.99 -1.70
C ASP A 37 -5.63 -9.05 -0.25
N LEU A 38 -6.48 -8.63 0.69
CA LEU A 38 -6.16 -8.62 2.12
C LEU A 38 -6.81 -9.81 2.80
N GLY A 39 -5.98 -10.77 3.23
CA GLY A 39 -6.40 -11.89 4.06
C GLY A 39 -6.48 -11.54 5.55
N ILE A 40 -6.89 -12.53 6.35
CA ILE A 40 -6.94 -12.40 7.81
C ILE A 40 -5.54 -12.12 8.39
N ASP A 41 -4.51 -12.80 7.88
CA ASP A 41 -3.13 -12.62 8.34
C ASP A 41 -2.62 -11.19 8.09
N ASP A 42 -2.98 -10.60 6.95
CA ASP A 42 -2.61 -9.22 6.63
C ASP A 42 -3.41 -8.22 7.48
N GLY A 43 -4.65 -8.54 7.80
CA GLY A 43 -5.45 -7.78 8.78
C GLY A 43 -4.80 -7.75 10.16
N VAL A 44 -4.25 -8.88 10.64
CA VAL A 44 -3.50 -8.93 11.91
C VAL A 44 -2.20 -8.12 11.83
N LYS A 45 -1.47 -8.20 10.70
CA LYS A 45 -0.29 -7.35 10.47
C LYS A 45 -0.65 -5.86 10.46
N LEU A 46 -1.77 -5.49 9.86
CA LEU A 46 -2.29 -4.11 9.82
C LEU A 46 -2.66 -3.61 11.20
N LEU A 47 -3.32 -4.44 12.02
CA LEU A 47 -3.59 -4.11 13.43
C LEU A 47 -2.29 -3.95 14.23
N LYS A 48 -1.32 -4.85 14.05
CA LYS A 48 -0.04 -4.73 14.74
C LYS A 48 0.69 -3.45 14.34
N ALA A 49 0.73 -3.14 13.04
CA ALA A 49 1.35 -1.93 12.52
C ALA A 49 0.66 -0.65 13.03
N SER A 50 -0.67 -0.65 13.20
CA SER A 50 -1.39 0.53 13.72
C SER A 50 -1.03 0.90 15.15
N LEU A 51 -0.53 -0.05 15.94
CA LEU A 51 -0.06 0.17 17.30
C LEU A 51 1.41 0.59 17.38
N GLN A 52 2.18 0.38 16.32
CA GLN A 52 3.65 0.45 16.36
C GLN A 52 4.23 1.46 15.37
N SER A 53 3.49 1.84 14.33
CA SER A 53 3.96 2.67 13.22
C SER A 53 3.04 3.84 12.94
N LYS A 54 3.60 4.87 12.31
CA LYS A 54 2.87 6.02 11.75
C LYS A 54 2.62 5.88 10.26
N THR A 55 3.20 4.87 9.62
CA THR A 55 3.13 4.58 8.17
C THR A 55 2.43 3.24 7.93
N VAL A 56 1.29 3.03 8.60
CA VAL A 56 0.63 1.72 8.74
C VAL A 56 0.28 1.05 7.41
N LEU A 57 -0.35 1.77 6.49
CA LEU A 57 -0.74 1.23 5.19
C LEU A 57 0.50 1.03 4.32
N THR A 58 1.44 1.96 4.37
CA THR A 58 2.70 1.85 3.63
C THR A 58 3.49 0.60 4.06
N ASP A 59 3.59 0.34 5.36
CA ASP A 59 4.37 -0.77 5.92
C ASP A 59 3.76 -2.14 5.60
N VAL A 60 2.42 -2.22 5.50
CA VAL A 60 1.72 -3.49 5.23
C VAL A 60 1.46 -3.72 3.75
N LEU A 61 1.10 -2.68 2.99
CA LEU A 61 0.69 -2.83 1.58
C LEU A 61 1.90 -2.86 0.63
N LEU A 62 2.97 -2.08 0.86
CA LEU A 62 4.13 -2.10 -0.04
C LEU A 62 4.79 -3.49 -0.18
N PRO A 63 4.95 -4.29 0.89
CA PRO A 63 5.44 -5.66 0.76
C PRO A 63 4.52 -6.57 -0.06
N LEU A 64 3.20 -6.38 0.03
CA LEU A 64 2.19 -7.17 -0.70
C LEU A 64 2.13 -6.82 -2.19
N LEU A 65 2.60 -5.63 -2.56
CA LEU A 65 2.70 -5.17 -3.94
C LEU A 65 3.94 -5.73 -4.68
N LYS A 66 4.83 -6.44 -3.98
CA LYS A 66 5.98 -7.08 -4.62
C LYS A 66 5.50 -8.31 -5.39
N PRO A 67 6.05 -8.58 -6.59
CA PRO A 67 5.81 -9.85 -7.25
C PRO A 67 6.37 -10.98 -6.36
N GLU A 68 5.52 -11.93 -5.97
CA GLU A 68 5.93 -13.18 -5.34
C GLU A 68 6.90 -13.90 -6.29
N GLY A 69 8.21 -13.77 -6.03
CA GLY A 69 9.20 -14.17 -7.02
C GLY A 69 10.65 -13.95 -6.62
N LYS A 70 10.97 -14.15 -5.35
CA LYS A 70 12.29 -14.66 -4.94
C LYS A 70 12.07 -15.61 -3.76
N LEU A 71 11.70 -16.84 -4.11
CA LEU A 71 12.13 -17.98 -3.30
C LEU A 71 13.64 -17.81 -3.13
N GLU A 72 14.09 -17.75 -1.89
CA GLU A 72 15.47 -18.02 -1.54
C GLU A 72 15.81 -19.38 -2.14
N VAL A 73 16.47 -19.39 -3.31
CA VAL A 73 17.32 -20.51 -3.67
C VAL A 73 18.50 -20.42 -2.71
N GLU A 74 18.27 -20.97 -1.53
CA GLU A 74 19.31 -21.49 -0.68
C GLU A 74 19.99 -22.61 -1.48
N THR A 75 20.94 -22.25 -2.35
CA THR A 75 21.94 -23.20 -2.85
C THR A 75 22.88 -23.54 -1.70
N SER A 76 22.35 -24.33 -0.77
CA SER A 76 23.13 -25.30 -0.01
C SER A 76 23.17 -26.59 -0.84
N TYR A 77 24.32 -27.26 -0.85
CA TYR A 77 24.68 -28.49 -1.60
C TYR A 77 24.99 -28.24 -3.09
N PHE A 78 26.23 -28.07 -3.56
CA PHE A 78 27.53 -28.66 -3.20
C PHE A 78 28.66 -27.62 -3.17
#